data_AF-A0A7C2WRC8-F1
#
_entry.id   AF-A0A7C2WRC8-F1
#
_cell.length_a   1.000
_cell.length_b   1.000
_cell.length_c   1.000
_cell.angle_alpha   90.00
_cell.angle_beta   90.00
_cell.angle_gamma   90.00
#
_symmetry.space_group_name_H-M   'P 1'
#
loop_
_entity.id
_entity.type
_entity.pdbx_description
1 polymer ?
#
loop_
_entity_poly.entity_id
_entity_poly.type
_entity_poly.pdbx_seq_one_letter_code
_entity_poly.pdbx_strand_id
1 'polypeptide(L)' 'GKTIVNVTHTYAFDHDFLIRVCSACDAHFRLLIDKVGDKLVKTLEVAKIRGANLTTGNVLTFDVEPGIGMKIMPISKAKA' A
#
# COMPACT_ATOMS: atom_id res chain seq x y z
N GLY A 1 13.99 -17.25 -11.20
CA GLY A 1 13.05 -17.06 -10.08
C GLY A 1 11.68 -16.72 -10.63
N LYS A 2 10.62 -16.92 -9.84
CA LYS A 2 9.24 -16.48 -10.18
C LYS A 2 8.83 -15.41 -9.18
N THR A 3 8.14 -14.38 -9.64
CA THR A 3 7.52 -13.36 -8.78
C THR A 3 6.05 -13.69 -8.60
N ILE A 4 5.56 -13.71 -7.36
CA ILE A 4 4.15 -13.96 -7.03
C ILE A 4 3.62 -12.73 -6.29
N VAL A 5 2.50 -12.20 -6.75
CA VAL A 5 1.79 -11.10 -6.11
C VAL A 5 0.38 -11.58 -5.79
N ASN A 6 0.04 -11.58 -4.51
CA ASN A 6 -1.28 -11.98 -4.02
C ASN A 6 -2.00 -10.76 -3.45
N VAL A 7 -3.31 -10.69 -3.66
CA VAL A 7 -4.18 -9.65 -3.10
C VAL A 7 -5.25 -10.33 -2.27
N THR A 8 -5.49 -9.80 -1.08
CA THR A 8 -6.47 -10.35 -0.14
C THR A 8 -7.20 -9.21 0.56
N HIS A 9 -8.43 -9.48 1.00
CA HIS A 9 -9.13 -8.58 1.91
C HIS A 9 -8.58 -8.75 3.33
N THR A 10 -8.52 -7.68 4.12
CA THR A 10 -8.00 -7.72 5.50
C THR A 10 -8.78 -8.67 6.42
N TYR A 11 -10.06 -8.93 6.12
CA TYR A 11 -10.93 -9.86 6.84
C TYR A 11 -10.88 -11.31 6.33
N ALA A 12 -10.13 -11.61 5.27
CA ALA A 12 -10.04 -12.97 4.75
C ALA A 12 -9.18 -13.88 5.64
N PHE A 13 -8.35 -13.29 6.51
CA PHE A 13 -7.42 -14.00 7.38
C PHE A 13 -7.60 -13.56 8.83
N ASP A 14 -7.48 -14.51 9.75
CA ASP A 14 -7.29 -14.17 11.16
C ASP A 14 -5.93 -13.49 11.38
N HIS A 15 -5.78 -12.86 12.54
CA HIS A 15 -4.60 -12.07 12.86
C HIS A 15 -3.30 -12.90 12.83
N ASP A 16 -3.33 -14.10 13.39
CA ASP A 16 -2.15 -14.96 13.51
C ASP A 16 -1.70 -15.48 12.14
N PHE A 17 -2.65 -15.83 11.27
CA PHE A 17 -2.38 -16.23 9.90
C PHE A 17 -1.84 -15.05 9.10
N LEU A 18 -2.42 -13.85 9.25
CA LEU A 18 -1.92 -12.65 8.60
C LEU A 18 -0.46 -12.36 8.98
N ILE A 19 -0.10 -12.47 10.27
CA ILE A 19 1.30 -12.31 10.72
C ILE A 19 2.22 -13.30 10.02
N ARG A 20 1.84 -14.58 9.94
CA ARG A 20 2.65 -15.62 9.29
C ARG A 20 2.85 -15.35 7.80
N VAL A 21 1.78 -14.97 7.09
CA VAL A 21 1.84 -14.61 5.66
C VAL A 21 2.75 -13.39 5.47
N CYS A 22 2.56 -12.32 6.25
CA CYS A 22 3.41 -11.13 6.18
C CYS A 22 4.88 -11.44 6.50
N SER A 23 5.17 -12.39 7.39
CA SER A 23 6.53 -12.85 7.68
C SER A 23 7.17 -13.57 6.48
N ALA A 24 6.40 -14.40 5.78
CA ALA A 24 6.85 -15.16 4.62
C ALA A 24 7.10 -14.28 3.38
N CYS A 25 6.31 -13.22 3.16
CA CYS A 25 6.44 -12.37 1.98
C CYS A 25 7.70 -11.48 1.99
N ASP A 26 8.25 -11.17 0.82
CA ASP A 26 9.33 -10.19 0.66
C ASP A 26 8.82 -8.75 0.81
N ALA A 27 7.58 -8.49 0.38
CA ALA A 27 6.90 -7.22 0.49
C ALA A 27 5.46 -7.37 1.01
N HIS A 28 5.00 -6.39 1.78
CA HIS A 28 3.61 -6.27 2.23
C HIS A 28 3.13 -4.83 1.98
N PHE A 29 2.12 -4.70 1.12
CA PHE A 29 1.48 -3.44 0.81
C PHE A 29 0.04 -3.44 1.35
N ARG A 30 -0.37 -2.34 1.96
CA ARG A 30 -1.76 -2.13 2.36
C ARG A 30 -2.39 -1.09 1.44
N LEU A 31 -3.54 -1.42 0.86
CA LEU A 31 -4.35 -0.48 0.10
C LEU A 31 -5.45 0.04 1.03
N LEU A 32 -5.52 1.36 1.21
CA LEU A 32 -6.51 1.99 2.08
C LEU A 32 -7.28 3.09 1.34
N ILE A 33 -8.43 3.45 1.91
CA ILE A 33 -9.17 4.65 1.54
C ILE A 33 -9.12 5.57 2.75
N ASP A 34 -8.39 6.68 2.62
CA ASP A 34 -8.22 7.67 3.67
C ASP A 34 -9.07 8.91 3.39
N LYS A 35 -9.41 9.66 4.43
CA LYS A 35 -10.08 10.97 4.31
C LYS A 35 -9.07 12.09 4.55
N VAL A 36 -8.88 12.96 3.55
CA VAL A 36 -8.04 14.16 3.64
C VAL A 36 -8.91 15.39 3.40
N GLY A 37 -9.15 16.18 4.46
CA GLY A 37 -10.20 17.19 4.45
C GLY A 37 -11.55 16.54 4.20
N ASP A 38 -12.29 17.00 3.19
CA ASP A 38 -13.58 16.41 2.78
C ASP A 38 -13.48 15.45 1.60
N LYS A 39 -12.26 15.07 1.19
CA LYS A 39 -12.04 14.16 0.06
C LYS A 39 -11.59 12.79 0.54
N LEU A 40 -12.16 11.75 -0.07
CA LEU A 40 -11.64 10.40 0.02
C LEU A 40 -10.51 10.21 -0.99
N VAL A 41 -9.39 9.65 -0.55
CA VAL A 41 -8.21 9.38 -1.38
C VAL A 41 -7.81 7.92 -1.21
N LYS A 42 -7.31 7.30 -2.29
CA LYS A 42 -6.79 5.93 -2.23
C LYS A 42 -5.31 5.98 -1.90
N THR A 43 -4.90 5.21 -0.91
CA THR A 43 -3.51 5.18 -0.45
C THR A 43 -2.94 3.78 -0.55
N LEU A 44 -1.64 3.70 -0.83
CA LEU A 44 -0.84 2.50 -0.77
C LEU A 44 0.23 2.72 0.29
N GLU A 45 0.14 1.97 1.38
CA GLU A 45 1.12 1.98 2.44
C GLU A 45 2.10 0.82 2.26
N VAL A 46 3.38 1.13 2.42
CA VAL A 46 4.46 0.16 2.39
C VAL A 46 4.69 -0.36 3.80
N ALA A 47 4.01 -1.45 4.16
CA ALA A 47 4.07 -2.02 5.51
C ALA A 47 5.33 -2.88 5.76
N LYS A 48 5.90 -3.49 4.71
CA LYS A 48 7.15 -4.26 4.78
C LYS A 48 7.83 -4.30 3.42
N ILE A 49 9.15 -4.11 3.39
CA ILE A 49 10.02 -4.53 2.28
C ILE A 49 11.30 -5.11 2.87
N ARG A 50 11.64 -6.34 2.53
CA ARG A 50 12.94 -6.95 2.87
C ARG A 50 14.04 -6.44 1.94
N GLY A 51 15.18 -6.06 2.51
CA GLY A 51 16.36 -5.67 1.74
C GLY A 51 16.22 -4.36 0.97
N ALA A 52 15.36 -3.45 1.43
CA ALA A 52 15.23 -2.13 0.82
C ALA A 52 16.54 -1.34 1.01
N ASN A 53 17.19 -0.97 -0.10
CA ASN A 53 18.42 -0.16 -0.09
C ASN A 53 18.15 1.32 0.20
N LEU A 54 16.90 1.76 0.13
CA LEU A 54 16.47 3.15 0.32
C LEU A 54 15.28 3.20 1.27
N THR A 55 15.14 4.30 2.00
CA THR A 55 13.92 4.59 2.76
C THR A 55 12.75 4.74 1.78
N THR A 56 11.82 3.79 1.79
CA THR A 56 10.54 4.00 1.09
C THR A 56 9.74 5.04 1.82
N GLY A 57 9.14 5.99 1.11
CA GLY A 57 8.05 6.78 1.68
C GLY A 57 6.97 5.82 2.18
N ASN A 58 6.50 5.99 3.41
CA ASN A 58 5.60 5.01 4.02
C ASN A 58 4.25 4.93 3.30
N VAL A 59 3.80 6.00 2.65
CA VAL A 59 2.47 6.10 2.03
C VAL A 59 2.55 6.84 0.69
N LEU A 60 1.94 6.24 -0.33
CA LEU A 60 1.68 6.77 -1.67
C LEU A 60 0.17 7.08 -1.78
N THR A 61 -0.24 8.20 -2.37
CA THR A 61 -1.63 8.40 -2.82
C THR A 61 -1.72 8.19 -4.32
N PHE A 62 -2.82 7.59 -4.76
CA PHE A 62 -3.09 7.38 -6.17
C PHE A 62 -4.58 7.56 -6.48
N ASP A 63 -4.86 7.77 -7.76
CA ASP A 63 -6.20 7.58 -8.30
C ASP A 63 -6.17 6.61 -9.48
N VAL A 64 -7.34 6.12 -9.91
CA VAL A 64 -7.48 5.25 -11.07
C VAL A 64 -8.21 6.02 -12.16
N GLU A 65 -7.48 6.42 -13.19
CA GLU A 65 -8.02 7.14 -14.34
C GLU A 65 -8.41 6.13 -15.45
N PRO A 66 -9.68 6.09 -15.88
CA PRO A 66 -10.11 5.17 -16.94
C PRO A 66 -9.26 5.33 -18.20
N GLY A 67 -8.78 4.22 -18.76
CA GLY A 67 -7.91 4.24 -19.96
C GLY A 67 -6.43 4.54 -19.69
N ILE A 68 -6.06 5.00 -18.48
CA ILE A 68 -4.65 5.25 -18.10
C ILE A 68 -4.21 4.27 -17.00
N GLY A 69 -5.08 3.98 -16.03
CA GLY A 69 -4.78 3.15 -14.87
C GLY A 69 -4.35 3.97 -13.66
N MET A 70 -3.38 3.46 -12.90
CA MET A 70 -2.99 4.06 -11.62
C MET A 70 -2.16 5.33 -11.83
N LYS A 71 -2.69 6.46 -11.38
CA LYS A 71 -2.05 7.78 -11.41
C LYS A 71 -1.57 8.16 -10.03
N ILE A 72 -0.26 8.28 -9.86
CA ILE A 72 0.35 8.70 -8.60
C ILE A 72 0.04 10.18 -8.35
N MET A 73 -0.55 10.48 -7.19
CA MET A 73 -0.89 11.83 -6.78
C MET A 73 0.18 12.35 -5.81
N PRO A 74 0.84 13.49 -6.08
CA PRO A 74 1.78 14.06 -5.14
C PRO A 74 1.03 14.57 -3.90
N ILE A 75 1.26 13.96 -2.73
CA ILE A 75 0.82 14.56 -1.47
C ILE A 75 1.88 15.57 -1.05
N SER A 76 1.62 16.85 -1.33
CA SER A 76 2.23 17.90 -0.53
C SER A 76 1.57 17.88 0.84
N LYS A 77 2.19 17.22 1.83
CA LYS A 77 1.96 17.64 3.21
C LYS A 77 2.66 19.00 3.33
N ALA A 78 1.96 20.08 2.98
CA ALA A 78 2.43 21.40 3.34
C ALA A 78 2.66 21.36 4.86
N LYS A 79 3.91 21.47 5.28
CA LYS A 79 4.25 21.72 6.68
C LYS A 79 3.66 23.08 6.99
N ALA A 80 2.52 23.11 7.68
CA ALA A 80 2.13 24.27 8.46
C ALA A 80 3.03 24.34 9.69
#